data_AF-A0A4R4G3K2-F1
#
_entry.id   AF-A0A4R4G3K2-F1
#
_cell.length_a   1.000
_cell.length_b   1.000
_cell.length_c   1.000
_cell.angle_alpha   90.00
_cell.angle_beta   90.00
_cell.angle_gamma   90.00
#
_symmetry.space_group_name_H-M   'P 1'
#
loop_
_entity.id
_entity.type
_entity.pdbx_description
1 polymer ?
#
loop_
_entity_poly.entity_id
_entity_poly.type
_entity_poly.pdbx_seq_one_letter_code
_entity_poly.pdbx_strand_id
1 'polypeptide(L)'
;MKDQLKQIREKLRKTQKEMGALVGVHERAWQKYEKGSNLPGSEVLQALSKLGFNTNWILTGAGDMYTTTVQNTCESVGQINDVVSPYVTVRSQIPNIQSLMRDLMDIMDSNDEGTKLAIAQNIMMFKESVRRKQQLESKPDPRETDFKTLESPGEKKAGGGNGE
;
A
#
# COMPACT_ATOMS: atom_id res chain seq x y z
N MET A 1 23.86 -20.04 1.78
CA MET A 1 23.36 -18.78 2.40
C MET A 1 24.41 -17.67 2.46
N LYS A 2 25.65 -17.94 2.86
CA LYS A 2 26.71 -16.90 2.97
C LYS A 2 27.00 -16.18 1.64
N ASP A 3 27.02 -16.92 0.53
CA ASP A 3 27.34 -16.39 -0.79
C ASP A 3 26.18 -15.55 -1.35
N GLN A 4 24.93 -15.86 -0.97
CA GLN A 4 23.74 -15.10 -1.33
C GLN A 4 23.73 -13.72 -0.68
N LEU A 5 24.08 -13.63 0.61
CA LEU A 5 24.15 -12.35 1.33
C LEU A 5 25.26 -11.45 0.80
N LYS A 6 26.40 -12.02 0.44
CA LYS A 6 27.50 -11.29 -0.21
C LYS A 6 27.06 -10.73 -1.56
N GLN A 7 26.39 -11.55 -2.38
CA GLN A 7 25.84 -11.11 -3.67
C GLN A 7 24.84 -9.97 -3.51
N ILE A 8 23.94 -10.03 -2.52
CA ILE A 8 22.99 -8.95 -2.23
C ILE A 8 23.73 -7.64 -1.93
N ARG A 9 24.74 -7.69 -1.06
CA ARG A 9 25.54 -6.50 -0.73
C ARG A 9 26.23 -5.91 -1.96
N GLU A 10 26.83 -6.75 -2.78
CA GLU A 10 27.53 -6.32 -4.00
C GLU A 10 26.56 -5.70 -5.02
N LYS A 11 25.36 -6.26 -5.18
CA LYS A 11 24.30 -5.71 -6.03
C LYS A 11 23.84 -4.34 -5.57
N LEU A 12 23.71 -4.13 -4.26
CA LEU A 12 23.35 -2.84 -3.67
C LEU A 12 24.53 -1.84 -3.64
N ARG A 13 25.74 -2.27 -4.03
CA ARG A 13 26.99 -1.49 -3.99
C ARG A 13 27.24 -0.87 -2.62
N LYS A 14 26.94 -1.61 -1.56
CA LYS A 14 27.10 -1.16 -0.16
C LYS A 14 28.33 -1.77 0.49
N THR A 15 28.93 -1.02 1.39
CA THR A 15 29.91 -1.55 2.34
C THR A 15 29.24 -2.46 3.37
N GLN A 16 30.02 -3.30 4.08
CA GLN A 16 29.48 -4.17 5.13
C GLN A 16 28.86 -3.37 6.28
N LYS A 17 29.43 -2.20 6.59
CA LYS A 17 28.90 -1.27 7.59
C LYS A 17 27.55 -0.71 7.19
N GLU A 18 27.43 -0.23 5.94
CA GLU A 18 26.16 0.29 5.42
C GLU A 18 25.10 -0.80 5.31
N MET A 19 25.46 -2.03 4.92
CA MET A 19 24.50 -3.13 4.88
C MET A 19 23.97 -3.49 6.26
N GLY A 20 24.85 -3.53 7.28
CA GLY A 20 24.42 -3.72 8.66
C GLY A 20 23.40 -2.66 9.07
N ALA A 21 23.71 -1.39 8.84
CA ALA A 21 22.79 -0.28 9.14
C ALA A 21 21.47 -0.40 8.37
N LEU A 22 21.50 -0.82 7.09
CA LEU A 22 20.33 -0.96 6.24
C LEU A 22 19.35 -2.04 6.75
N VAL A 23 19.89 -3.17 7.23
CA VAL A 23 19.08 -4.28 7.76
C VAL A 23 18.88 -4.24 9.27
N GLY A 24 19.33 -3.17 9.95
CA GLY A 24 19.13 -2.95 11.37
C GLY A 24 20.04 -3.76 12.30
N VAL A 25 21.20 -4.23 11.82
CA VAL A 25 22.16 -4.99 12.62
C VAL A 25 23.52 -4.33 12.68
N HIS A 26 24.33 -4.69 13.68
CA HIS A 26 25.70 -4.21 13.77
C HIS A 26 26.55 -4.78 12.61
N GLU A 27 27.53 -4.00 12.11
CA GLU A 27 28.45 -4.40 11.03
C GLU A 27 29.06 -5.80 11.26
N ARG A 28 29.55 -6.04 12.48
CA ARG A 28 30.11 -7.34 12.91
C ARG A 28 29.13 -8.50 12.76
N ALA A 29 27.83 -8.28 12.94
CA ALA A 29 26.82 -9.33 12.74
C ALA A 29 26.69 -9.67 11.26
N TRP A 30 26.61 -8.65 10.39
CA TRP A 30 26.58 -8.83 8.94
C TRP A 30 27.83 -9.57 8.41
N GLN A 31 29.02 -9.20 8.91
CA GLN A 31 30.27 -9.89 8.59
C GLN A 31 30.26 -11.38 8.98
N LYS A 32 29.67 -11.72 10.13
CA LYS A 32 29.53 -13.12 10.56
C LYS A 32 28.59 -13.91 9.66
N TYR A 33 27.54 -13.27 9.13
CA TYR A 33 26.64 -13.89 8.16
C TYR A 33 27.34 -14.17 6.83
N GLU A 34 28.12 -13.21 6.31
CA GLU A 34 28.92 -13.41 5.08
C GLU A 34 30.02 -14.46 5.25
N LYS A 35 30.52 -14.68 6.47
CA LYS A 35 31.46 -15.76 6.78
C LYS A 35 30.77 -17.11 6.97
N GLY A 36 29.44 -17.13 7.13
CA GLY A 36 28.66 -18.32 7.45
C GLY A 36 28.83 -18.80 8.89
N SER A 37 29.42 -17.98 9.77
CA SER A 37 29.62 -18.33 11.19
C SER A 37 28.36 -18.15 12.03
N ASN A 38 27.36 -17.42 11.51
CA ASN A 38 26.09 -17.22 12.19
C ASN A 38 24.96 -17.18 11.15
N LEU A 39 23.74 -17.56 11.55
CA LEU A 39 22.57 -17.44 10.66
C LEU A 39 21.86 -16.10 10.89
N PRO A 40 21.34 -15.47 9.82
CA PRO A 40 20.48 -14.30 9.94
C PRO A 40 19.17 -14.67 10.64
N GLY A 41 18.72 -13.82 11.56
CA GLY A 41 17.43 -13.96 12.22
C GLY A 41 16.26 -13.62 11.27
N SER A 42 15.04 -13.86 11.74
CA SER A 42 13.80 -13.51 11.03
C SER A 42 13.72 -12.02 10.69
N GLU A 43 14.21 -11.14 11.56
CA GLU A 43 14.23 -9.68 11.37
C GLU A 43 15.06 -9.27 10.15
N VAL A 44 16.24 -9.87 9.98
CA VAL A 44 17.14 -9.60 8.85
C VAL A 44 16.51 -10.10 7.55
N LEU A 45 15.92 -11.29 7.55
CA LEU A 45 15.23 -11.83 6.38
C LEU A 45 14.03 -10.97 5.99
N GLN A 46 13.29 -10.45 6.96
CA GLN A 46 12.18 -9.53 6.71
C GLN A 46 12.67 -8.20 6.12
N ALA A 47 13.78 -7.65 6.64
CA ALA A 47 14.38 -6.44 6.08
C ALA A 47 14.83 -6.65 4.62
N LEU A 48 15.44 -7.79 4.31
CA LEU A 48 15.84 -8.14 2.93
C LEU A 48 14.65 -8.36 2.01
N SER A 49 13.57 -8.97 2.51
CA SER A 49 12.32 -9.13 1.76
C SER A 49 11.68 -7.77 1.43
N LYS A 50 11.69 -6.82 2.38
CA LYS A 50 11.21 -5.44 2.14
C LYS A 50 12.03 -4.70 1.09
N LEU A 51 13.29 -5.07 0.89
CA LEU A 51 14.15 -4.54 -0.17
C LEU A 51 13.89 -5.21 -1.55
N GLY A 52 12.95 -6.15 -1.64
CA GLY A 52 12.54 -6.82 -2.88
C GLY A 52 13.31 -8.11 -3.19
N PHE A 53 14.13 -8.61 -2.26
CA PHE A 53 14.83 -9.88 -2.44
C PHE A 53 13.95 -11.07 -2.08
N ASN A 54 14.07 -12.14 -2.86
CA ASN A 54 13.33 -13.36 -2.65
C ASN A 54 13.91 -14.13 -1.44
N THR A 55 13.10 -14.30 -0.40
CA THR A 55 13.52 -15.04 0.80
C THR A 55 13.86 -16.50 0.50
N ASN A 56 13.15 -17.15 -0.43
CA ASN A 56 13.46 -18.52 -0.83
C ASN A 56 14.85 -18.62 -1.46
N TRP A 57 15.19 -17.66 -2.32
CA TRP A 57 16.52 -17.59 -2.93
C TRP A 57 17.62 -17.30 -1.89
N ILE A 58 17.36 -16.43 -0.92
CA ILE A 58 18.32 -16.16 0.17
C ILE A 58 18.64 -17.46 0.94
N LEU A 59 17.60 -18.24 1.26
CA LEU A 59 17.72 -19.43 2.09
C LEU A 59 18.34 -20.61 1.34
N THR A 60 17.89 -20.85 0.10
CA THR A 60 18.22 -22.06 -0.66
C THR A 60 19.25 -21.82 -1.76
N GLY A 61 19.37 -20.59 -2.26
CA GLY A 61 20.13 -20.25 -3.46
C GLY A 61 19.45 -20.65 -4.77
N ALA A 62 18.24 -21.24 -4.71
CA ALA A 62 17.50 -21.68 -5.88
C ALA A 62 16.42 -20.66 -6.29
N GLY A 63 16.22 -20.51 -7.60
CA GLY A 63 15.25 -19.58 -8.19
C GLY A 63 15.82 -18.18 -8.42
N ASP A 64 14.93 -17.20 -8.54
CA ASP A 64 15.31 -15.80 -8.81
C ASP A 64 15.69 -15.03 -7.56
N MET A 65 16.75 -14.23 -7.67
CA MET A 65 17.29 -13.39 -6.59
C MET A 65 16.30 -12.33 -6.11
N TYR A 66 15.54 -11.77 -7.04
CA TYR A 66 14.47 -10.82 -6.75
C TYR A 66 13.16 -11.55 -6.66
N THR A 67 12.25 -11.04 -5.82
CA THR A 67 10.86 -11.47 -5.92
C THR A 67 10.35 -10.97 -7.26
N THR A 68 10.17 -11.88 -8.22
CA THR A 68 9.33 -11.65 -9.40
C THR A 68 7.93 -11.38 -8.88
N THR A 69 7.68 -10.12 -8.51
CA THR A 69 6.34 -9.58 -8.61
C THR A 69 6.11 -9.65 -10.10
N VAL A 70 5.28 -10.59 -10.54
CA VAL A 70 4.91 -10.76 -11.94
C VAL A 70 4.43 -9.40 -12.41
N GLN A 71 5.32 -8.62 -13.01
CA GLN A 71 4.92 -7.57 -13.91
C GLN A 71 4.33 -8.36 -15.05
N ASN A 72 3.01 -8.30 -15.19
CA ASN A 72 2.33 -8.77 -16.37
C ASN A 72 2.83 -7.91 -17.54
N THR A 73 4.03 -8.23 -18.03
CA THR A 73 4.53 -7.77 -19.31
C THR A 73 3.65 -8.46 -20.34
N CYS A 74 2.70 -7.70 -20.86
CA CYS A 74 1.90 -8.06 -22.01
C CYS A 74 2.79 -8.10 -23.25
N GLU A 75 3.47 -9.22 -23.48
CA GLU A 75 4.09 -9.48 -24.78
C GLU A 75 3.75 -10.88 -25.30
N SER A 76 3.21 -10.89 -26.51
CA SER A 76 2.91 -12.01 -27.41
C SER A 76 1.66 -12.86 -27.11
N VAL A 77 0.60 -12.56 -27.88
CA VAL A 77 -0.51 -13.46 -28.20
C VAL A 77 0.05 -14.76 -28.77
N GLY A 78 -0.10 -15.88 -28.07
CA GLY A 78 0.32 -17.18 -28.59
C GLY A 78 -0.02 -18.36 -27.68
N GLN A 79 -1.13 -19.02 -28.02
CA GLN A 79 -1.59 -20.35 -27.58
C GLN A 79 -2.20 -20.48 -26.17
N ILE A 80 -3.53 -20.46 -26.19
CA ILE A 80 -4.47 -21.05 -25.23
C ILE A 80 -4.35 -22.59 -25.23
N ASN A 81 -4.74 -23.19 -24.09
CA ASN A 81 -4.96 -24.61 -23.72
C ASN A 81 -3.96 -25.05 -22.61
N ASP A 82 -4.31 -25.49 -21.40
CA ASP A 82 -5.47 -26.26 -20.94
C ASP A 82 -5.65 -26.16 -19.40
N VAL A 83 -6.92 -26.12 -18.96
CA VAL A 83 -7.49 -26.70 -17.72
C VAL A 83 -6.83 -26.38 -16.36
N VAL A 84 -7.29 -25.32 -15.66
CA VAL A 84 -7.46 -25.34 -14.18
C VAL A 84 -8.65 -24.49 -13.72
N SER A 85 -9.71 -25.18 -13.27
CA SER A 85 -10.67 -24.88 -12.19
C SER A 85 -11.50 -23.55 -12.19
N PRO A 86 -12.86 -23.62 -12.15
CA PRO A 86 -13.75 -22.46 -12.06
C PRO A 86 -13.78 -21.78 -10.67
N TYR A 87 -12.86 -22.12 -9.77
CA TYR A 87 -12.71 -21.49 -8.46
C TYR A 87 -11.38 -20.72 -8.34
N VAL A 88 -10.98 -19.98 -9.37
CA VAL A 88 -9.96 -18.94 -9.17
C VAL A 88 -10.66 -17.79 -8.48
N THR A 89 -10.48 -17.75 -7.15
CA THR A 89 -10.80 -16.58 -6.34
C THR A 89 -10.07 -15.40 -6.97
N VAL A 90 -10.81 -14.48 -7.59
CA VAL A 90 -10.34 -13.12 -7.88
C VAL A 90 -10.07 -12.47 -6.52
N ARG A 91 -8.91 -12.77 -5.95
CA ARG A 91 -8.37 -11.96 -4.87
C ARG A 91 -8.09 -10.63 -5.54
N SER A 92 -8.96 -9.67 -5.26
CA SER A 92 -8.75 -8.23 -5.39
C SER A 92 -7.30 -7.89 -5.04
N GLN A 93 -6.43 -7.90 -6.04
CA GLN A 93 -5.08 -7.37 -5.95
C GLN A 93 -5.24 -5.90 -6.23
N ILE A 94 -5.66 -5.13 -5.22
CA ILE A 94 -5.50 -3.68 -5.27
C ILE A 94 -4.00 -3.46 -5.43
N PRO A 95 -3.54 -2.82 -6.52
CA PRO A 95 -2.12 -2.57 -6.72
C PRO A 95 -1.59 -1.76 -5.53
N ASN A 96 -0.38 -2.10 -5.09
CA ASN A 96 0.31 -1.29 -4.08
C ASN A 96 0.41 0.16 -4.59
N ILE A 97 0.08 1.14 -3.73
CA ILE A 97 0.14 2.57 -4.06
C ILE A 97 1.48 2.96 -4.70
N GLN A 98 2.58 2.38 -4.25
CA GLN A 98 3.93 2.64 -4.80
C GLN A 98 4.10 2.13 -6.24
N SER A 99 3.49 0.98 -6.57
CA SER A 99 3.51 0.46 -7.95
C SER A 99 2.65 1.35 -8.85
N LEU A 100 1.44 1.65 -8.39
CA LEU A 100 0.49 2.47 -9.14
C LEU A 100 1.03 3.87 -9.42
N MET A 101 1.70 4.50 -8.46
CA MET A 101 2.30 5.83 -8.64
C MET A 101 3.48 5.81 -9.62
N ARG A 102 4.24 4.71 -9.67
CA ARG A 102 5.32 4.52 -10.65
C ARG A 102 4.74 4.41 -12.06
N ASP A 103 3.78 3.51 -12.25
CA ASP A 103 3.13 3.31 -13.55
C ASP A 103 2.46 4.60 -14.04
N LEU A 104 1.84 5.35 -13.12
CA LEU A 104 1.25 6.66 -13.44
C LEU A 104 2.31 7.69 -13.84
N MET A 105 3.46 7.72 -13.17
CA MET A 105 4.55 8.64 -13.49
C MET A 105 5.12 8.37 -14.88
N ASP A 106 5.35 7.10 -15.22
CA ASP A 106 5.82 6.69 -16.55
C ASP A 106 4.84 7.12 -17.66
N ILE A 107 3.53 7.04 -17.41
CA ILE A 107 2.51 7.51 -18.36
C ILE A 107 2.50 9.04 -18.46
N MET A 108 2.62 9.75 -17.33
CA MET A 108 2.64 11.22 -17.33
C MET A 108 3.89 11.80 -18.01
N ASP A 109 5.01 11.07 -17.97
CA ASP A 109 6.25 11.41 -18.66
C ASP A 109 6.27 10.99 -20.14
N SER A 110 5.30 10.19 -20.60
CA SER A 110 5.17 9.77 -22.00
C SER A 110 4.82 10.92 -22.94
N ASN A 111 4.88 10.73 -24.26
CA ASN A 111 4.46 11.76 -25.23
C ASN A 111 2.97 11.63 -25.65
N ASP A 112 2.20 10.77 -24.99
CA ASP A 112 0.79 10.54 -25.32
C ASP A 112 -0.12 11.40 -24.44
N GLU A 113 -0.44 12.59 -24.93
CA GLU A 113 -1.35 13.53 -24.26
C GLU A 113 -2.78 13.00 -24.11
N GLY A 114 -3.24 12.13 -25.02
CA GLY A 114 -4.59 11.56 -24.97
C GLY A 114 -4.74 10.63 -23.77
N THR A 115 -3.75 9.75 -23.58
CA THR A 115 -3.73 8.82 -22.45
C THR A 115 -3.58 9.56 -21.11
N LYS A 116 -2.73 10.59 -21.05
CA LYS A 116 -2.61 11.45 -19.85
C LYS A 116 -3.93 12.11 -19.49
N LEU A 117 -4.62 12.68 -20.47
CA LEU A 117 -5.88 13.37 -20.25
C LEU A 117 -6.96 12.43 -19.72
N ALA A 118 -7.09 11.24 -20.32
CA ALA A 118 -8.08 10.25 -19.90
C ALA A 118 -7.85 9.81 -18.44
N ILE A 119 -6.60 9.53 -18.07
CA ILE A 119 -6.25 9.13 -16.70
C ILE A 119 -6.46 10.27 -15.72
N ALA A 120 -6.01 11.49 -16.05
CA ALA A 120 -6.20 12.66 -15.21
C ALA A 120 -7.69 12.91 -14.94
N GLN A 121 -8.54 12.85 -15.98
CA GLN A 121 -9.99 12.99 -15.85
C GLN A 121 -10.58 11.91 -14.93
N ASN A 122 -10.23 10.65 -15.15
CA ASN A 122 -10.69 9.55 -14.31
C ASN A 122 -10.30 9.77 -12.84
N ILE A 123 -9.04 10.10 -12.56
CA ILE A 123 -8.56 10.37 -11.20
C ILE A 123 -9.33 11.54 -10.56
N MET A 124 -9.56 12.63 -11.30
CA MET A 124 -10.31 13.78 -10.79
C MET A 124 -11.76 13.41 -10.44
N MET A 125 -12.45 12.68 -11.33
CA MET A 125 -13.82 12.24 -11.11
C MET A 125 -13.92 11.31 -9.88
N PHE A 126 -12.98 10.37 -9.72
CA PHE A 126 -12.96 9.49 -8.55
C PHE A 126 -12.65 10.25 -7.26
N LYS A 127 -11.70 11.19 -7.29
CA LYS A 127 -11.38 12.06 -6.15
C LYS A 127 -12.61 12.83 -5.67
N GLU A 128 -13.42 13.34 -6.60
CA GLU A 128 -14.66 14.02 -6.27
C GLU A 128 -15.74 13.07 -5.76
N SER A 129 -15.87 11.87 -6.35
CA SER A 129 -16.80 10.83 -5.87
C SER A 129 -16.54 10.45 -4.42
N VAL A 130 -15.26 10.24 -4.05
CA VAL A 130 -14.85 9.92 -2.67
C VAL A 130 -15.20 11.06 -1.71
N ARG A 131 -14.90 12.31 -2.09
CA ARG A 131 -15.25 13.49 -1.28
C ARG A 131 -16.76 13.61 -1.04
N ARG A 132 -17.57 13.39 -2.07
CA ARG A 132 -19.04 13.45 -1.96
C ARG A 132 -19.58 12.39 -1.00
N LYS A 133 -19.06 11.16 -1.04
CA LYS A 133 -19.43 10.10 -0.09
C LYS A 133 -19.10 10.49 1.35
N GLN A 134 -17.89 10.99 1.61
CA GLN A 134 -17.49 11.44 2.94
C GLN A 134 -18.39 12.55 3.49
N GLN A 135 -18.79 13.50 2.64
CA GLN A 135 -19.70 14.59 3.04
C GLN A 135 -21.13 14.13 3.32
N LEU A 136 -21.60 13.08 2.64
CA LEU A 136 -22.92 12.50 2.89
C LEU A 136 -22.92 11.67 4.17
N GLU A 137 -21.85 10.92 4.42
CA GLU A 137 -21.65 10.16 5.66
C GLU A 137 -21.46 11.09 6.88
N SER A 138 -20.98 12.32 6.69
CA SER A 138 -20.81 13.31 7.76
C SER A 138 -22.02 14.20 8.04
N LYS A 139 -23.11 14.11 7.28
CA LYS A 139 -24.35 14.88 7.54
C LYS A 139 -25.22 14.11 8.54
N PRO A 140 -25.58 14.68 9.71
CA PRO A 140 -26.50 14.03 10.64
C PRO A 140 -27.88 13.87 10.00
N ASP A 141 -28.57 12.76 10.33
CA ASP A 141 -29.89 12.43 9.79
C ASP A 141 -30.87 13.58 10.05
N PRO A 142 -31.53 14.16 9.02
CA PRO A 142 -32.55 15.19 9.20
C PRO A 142 -33.70 14.75 10.13
N ARG A 143 -33.88 13.45 10.33
CA ARG A 143 -34.92 12.90 11.22
C ARG A 143 -34.59 13.02 12.71
N GLU A 144 -33.34 13.31 13.07
CA GLU A 144 -32.95 13.51 14.48
C GLU A 144 -33.05 14.97 14.94
N THR A 145 -33.13 15.94 14.03
CA THR A 145 -33.13 17.37 14.39
C THR A 145 -34.52 17.94 14.73
N ASP A 146 -35.61 17.22 14.45
CA ASP A 146 -36.97 17.77 14.56
C ASP A 146 -37.73 17.40 15.85
N PHE A 147 -37.17 16.59 16.76
CA PHE A 147 -37.90 16.16 17.97
C PHE A 147 -37.83 17.16 19.15
N LYS A 148 -37.10 18.28 19.02
CA LYS A 148 -36.82 19.18 20.15
C LYS A 148 -37.34 20.61 20.03
N THR A 149 -38.41 20.86 19.28
CA THR A 149 -39.08 22.18 19.31
C THR A 149 -40.60 22.06 19.20
N LEU A 150 -41.22 21.50 20.24
CA LEU A 150 -42.60 21.81 20.61
C LEU A 150 -42.67 21.97 22.13
N GLU A 151 -41.89 22.90 22.68
CA GLU A 151 -42.31 23.52 23.93
C GLU A 151 -43.49 24.43 23.61
N SER A 152 -44.65 23.98 24.07
CA SER A 152 -45.95 24.62 24.01
C SER A 152 -45.88 26.09 24.49
N PRO A 153 -46.55 27.06 23.83
CA PRO A 153 -46.72 28.39 24.39
C PRO A 153 -47.72 28.36 25.55
N GLY A 154 -47.23 27.96 26.72
CA GLY A 154 -47.96 27.89 27.98
C GLY A 154 -48.07 29.27 28.63
N GLU A 155 -49.23 29.90 28.39
CA GLU A 155 -50.00 30.71 29.32
C GLU A 155 -49.32 31.83 30.12
N LYS A 156 -49.68 33.05 29.71
CA LYS A 156 -49.73 34.23 30.57
C LYS A 156 -50.57 33.91 31.83
N LYS A 157 -50.00 34.05 33.03
CA LYS A 157 -50.78 34.35 34.23
C LYS A 157 -50.30 35.65 34.84
N ALA A 158 -51.20 36.62 34.75
CA ALA A 158 -51.17 37.87 35.48
C ALA A 158 -51.25 37.63 36.99
N GLY A 159 -50.52 38.46 37.72
CA GLY A 159 -50.64 38.72 39.16
C GLY A 159 -49.55 39.76 39.48
N GLY A 160 -49.81 41.04 39.72
CA GLY A 160 -50.98 41.68 40.29
C GLY A 160 -50.67 42.08 41.73
N GLY A 161 -50.18 43.31 41.91
CA GLY A 161 -50.48 44.12 43.10
C GLY A 161 -49.47 44.18 44.26
N ASN A 162 -48.90 45.38 44.42
CA ASN A 162 -48.39 46.08 45.61
C ASN A 162 -48.86 45.61 47.00
N GLY A 163 -48.01 45.90 48.01
CA GLY A 163 -48.48 46.42 49.30
C GLY A 163 -47.59 46.14 50.51
N GLU A 164 -46.84 47.16 50.92
CA GLU A 164 -46.29 47.48 52.26
C GLU A 164 -45.23 46.57 52.92
#